data_AF-A0A6B2T606-F1
#
_entry.id   AF-A0A6B2T606-F1
#
_cell.length_a   1.000
_cell.length_b   1.000
_cell.length_c   1.000
_cell.angle_alpha   90.00
_cell.angle_beta   90.00
_cell.angle_gamma   90.00
#
_symmetry.space_group_name_H-M   'P 1'
#
loop_
_entity.id
_entity.type
_entity.pdbx_description
1 polymer ?
#
loop_
_entity_poly.entity_id
_entity_poly.type
_entity_poly.pdbx_seq_one_letter_code
_entity_poly.pdbx_strand_id
1 'polypeptide(L)'
;AVEQAAAARGLLLAALALPRPTGTSTVDPVTGLPTTVTEESSDDAERRDELSTAAQQARVRELAALADFRDAASDPARAAYESTVTGPEVGAAEKYLERLTDEPKLSAAERRYDRKKVDAALSARIETMRGAESALGVERTKHLAQLRDDDVTALEIRIALVGVCLLVAVGVAMGTARSLTRPLAVLRLGSARLATEPAPQEPIRFTGRDDEFAQVVRSVNALHGHAAALTERLATLEADRKHLVGQRQSMADERAALREELAEASAHLERVRQSIHGTFVNLALRTLGLVERQLAVIEHLEDREQDPDRLATLF
;
A
#
# COMPACT_ATOMS: atom_id res chain seq x y z
N ALA A 1 9.01 54.85 -16.88
CA ALA A 1 9.50 56.13 -16.32
C ALA A 1 10.85 56.57 -16.93
N VAL A 2 11.92 55.75 -16.86
CA VAL A 2 13.26 56.10 -17.36
C VAL A 2 13.26 56.55 -18.83
N GLU A 3 12.54 55.85 -19.70
CA GLU A 3 12.41 56.23 -21.11
C GLU A 3 11.75 57.60 -21.32
N GLN A 4 10.69 57.89 -20.57
CA GLN A 4 10.00 59.20 -20.63
C GLN A 4 10.89 60.33 -20.10
N ALA A 5 11.71 60.05 -19.07
CA ALA A 5 12.71 60.99 -18.57
C ALA A 5 13.79 61.30 -19.63
N ALA A 6 14.24 60.28 -20.37
CA ALA A 6 15.19 60.44 -21.46
C ALA A 6 14.59 61.23 -22.65
N ALA A 7 13.31 60.97 -22.98
CA ALA A 7 12.58 61.73 -23.99
C ALA A 7 12.44 63.21 -23.60
N ALA A 8 12.02 63.49 -22.36
CA ALA A 8 11.91 64.86 -21.84
C ALA A 8 13.27 65.60 -21.90
N ARG A 9 14.37 64.96 -21.50
CA ARG A 9 15.72 65.52 -21.65
C ARG A 9 16.05 65.86 -23.10
N GLY A 10 15.86 64.92 -24.02
CA GLY A 10 16.18 65.12 -25.43
C GLY A 10 15.42 66.31 -26.03
N LEU A 11 14.12 66.40 -25.74
CA LEU A 11 13.24 67.46 -26.23
C LEU A 11 13.61 68.83 -25.63
N LEU A 12 13.90 68.91 -24.34
CA LEU A 12 14.35 70.16 -23.70
C LEU A 12 15.69 70.65 -24.25
N LEU A 13 16.64 69.75 -24.48
CA LEU A 13 17.94 70.11 -25.04
C LEU A 13 17.84 70.55 -26.50
N ALA A 14 16.92 69.96 -27.26
CA ALA A 14 16.61 70.39 -28.62
C ALA A 14 15.96 71.79 -28.63
N ALA A 15 15.00 72.06 -27.73
CA ALA A 15 14.38 73.38 -27.59
C ALA A 15 15.41 74.46 -27.20
N LEU A 16 16.34 74.16 -26.29
CA LEU A 16 17.41 75.05 -25.87
C LEU A 16 18.53 75.23 -26.91
N ALA A 17 18.62 74.34 -27.92
CA ALA A 17 19.59 74.44 -28.98
C ALA A 17 19.19 75.41 -30.10
N LEU A 18 17.90 75.78 -30.19
CA LEU A 18 17.40 76.69 -31.23
C LEU A 18 17.94 78.12 -31.04
N PRO A 19 18.26 78.84 -32.15
CA PRO A 19 18.83 80.19 -32.10
C PRO A 19 17.97 81.15 -31.28
N ARG A 20 18.61 81.99 -30.46
CA ARG A 20 17.90 82.98 -29.64
C ARG A 20 17.60 84.22 -30.48
N PRO A 21 16.48 84.92 -30.23
CA PRO A 21 16.28 86.25 -30.81
C PRO A 21 17.42 87.17 -30.40
N THR A 22 18.17 87.67 -31.38
CA THR A 22 19.22 88.67 -31.16
C THR A 22 18.64 90.05 -31.41
N GLY A 23 18.57 90.87 -30.37
CA GLY A 23 18.24 92.28 -30.51
C GLY A 23 19.47 93.04 -30.98
N THR A 24 19.43 93.59 -32.20
CA THR A 24 20.40 94.59 -32.63
C THR A 24 19.87 95.97 -32.23
N SER A 25 20.63 96.67 -31.39
CA SER A 25 20.32 98.06 -31.05
C SER A 25 20.85 98.94 -32.17
N THR A 26 19.97 99.40 -33.04
CA THR A 26 20.28 100.41 -34.05
C THR A 26 19.86 101.78 -33.53
N VAL A 27 20.59 102.84 -33.90
CA VAL A 27 20.16 104.20 -33.59
C VAL A 27 19.23 104.65 -34.70
N ASP A 28 18.00 105.00 -34.36
CA ASP A 28 17.02 105.51 -35.32
C ASP A 28 17.55 106.82 -35.93
N PRO A 29 17.74 106.90 -37.26
CA PRO A 29 18.30 108.08 -37.92
C PRO A 29 17.38 109.32 -37.84
N VAL A 30 16.10 109.16 -37.50
CA VAL A 30 15.13 110.26 -37.41
C VAL A 30 15.02 110.81 -35.99
N THR A 31 15.06 109.95 -34.97
CA THR A 31 14.84 110.35 -33.57
C THR A 31 16.12 110.40 -32.74
N GLY A 32 17.22 109.80 -33.22
CA GLY A 32 18.49 109.72 -32.49
C GLY A 32 18.44 108.83 -31.24
N LEU A 33 17.32 108.14 -31.01
CA LEU A 33 17.11 107.24 -29.88
C LEU A 33 17.52 105.81 -30.26
N PRO A 34 18.03 105.01 -29.30
CA PRO A 34 18.30 103.60 -29.55
C PRO A 34 16.99 102.85 -29.75
N THR A 35 16.82 102.23 -30.92
CA THR A 35 15.74 101.28 -31.22
C THR A 35 16.31 99.88 -31.30
N THR A 36 15.81 98.97 -30.47
CA THR A 36 16.15 97.55 -30.55
C THR A 36 15.24 96.85 -31.55
N VAL A 37 15.80 96.41 -32.68
CA VAL A 37 15.10 95.50 -33.59
C VAL A 37 15.42 94.08 -33.16
N THR A 38 14.39 93.34 -32.73
CA THR A 38 14.52 91.92 -32.42
C THR A 38 14.22 91.12 -33.67
N GLU A 39 15.25 90.60 -34.32
CA GLU A 39 15.07 89.60 -35.38
C GLU A 39 14.91 88.23 -34.73
N GLU A 40 13.68 87.69 -34.71
CA GLU A 40 13.40 86.29 -34.40
C GLU A 40 12.89 85.61 -35.67
N SER A 41 13.54 84.52 -36.07
CA SER A 41 12.99 83.63 -37.10
C SER A 41 11.70 83.01 -36.54
N SER A 42 10.56 83.39 -37.11
CA SER A 42 9.22 82.87 -36.75
C SER A 42 9.22 81.33 -36.66
N ASP A 43 9.86 80.68 -37.62
CA ASP A 43 9.94 79.22 -37.71
C ASP A 43 10.71 78.58 -36.54
N ASP A 44 11.76 79.24 -36.02
CA ASP A 44 12.54 78.72 -34.89
C ASP A 44 11.83 78.94 -33.56
N ALA A 45 11.00 79.98 -33.45
CA ALA A 45 10.13 80.19 -32.30
C ALA A 45 9.04 79.12 -32.23
N GLU A 46 8.36 78.84 -33.35
CA GLU A 46 7.32 77.81 -33.43
C GLU A 46 7.87 76.42 -33.10
N ARG A 47 8.99 76.02 -33.72
CA ARG A 47 9.67 74.75 -33.42
C ARG A 47 10.08 74.63 -31.95
N ARG A 48 10.51 75.73 -31.32
CA ARG A 48 10.86 75.73 -29.89
C ARG A 48 9.62 75.45 -29.04
N ASP A 49 8.50 76.09 -29.36
CA ASP A 49 7.24 75.91 -28.63
C ASP A 49 6.72 74.47 -28.78
N GLU A 50 6.81 73.88 -29.97
CA GLU A 50 6.44 72.48 -30.21
C GLU A 50 7.31 71.51 -29.38
N LEU A 51 8.63 71.69 -29.40
CA LEU A 51 9.57 70.86 -28.62
C LEU A 51 9.37 71.02 -27.12
N SER A 52 9.07 72.23 -26.64
CA SER A 52 8.81 72.51 -25.23
C SER A 52 7.50 71.88 -24.77
N THR A 53 6.46 71.96 -25.60
CA THR A 53 5.18 71.27 -25.38
C THR A 53 5.37 69.75 -25.34
N ALA A 54 6.12 69.18 -26.28
CA ALA A 54 6.41 67.75 -26.29
C ALA A 54 7.22 67.32 -25.05
N ALA A 55 8.18 68.13 -24.60
CA ALA A 55 8.94 67.89 -23.39
C ALA A 55 8.04 67.88 -22.14
N GLN A 56 7.11 68.83 -22.04
CA GLN A 56 6.12 68.88 -20.96
C GLN A 56 5.25 67.62 -20.95
N GLN A 57 4.74 67.18 -22.11
CA GLN A 57 3.95 65.95 -22.21
C GLN A 57 4.76 64.71 -21.79
N ALA A 58 6.03 64.61 -22.21
CA ALA A 58 6.91 63.53 -21.79
C ALA A 58 7.12 63.54 -20.27
N ARG A 59 7.27 64.72 -19.65
CA ARG A 59 7.39 64.86 -18.20
C ARG A 59 6.12 64.42 -17.47
N VAL A 60 4.93 64.79 -17.94
CA VAL A 60 3.67 64.34 -17.34
C VAL A 60 3.55 62.81 -17.41
N ARG A 61 3.89 62.20 -18.55
CA ARG A 61 3.90 60.73 -18.70
C ARG A 61 4.92 60.06 -17.79
N GLU A 62 6.08 60.69 -17.58
CA GLU A 62 7.08 60.22 -16.63
C GLU A 62 6.52 60.19 -15.21
N LEU A 63 5.89 61.28 -14.75
CA LEU A 63 5.31 61.40 -13.42
C LEU A 63 4.19 60.37 -13.20
N ALA A 64 3.32 60.18 -14.21
CA ALA A 64 2.30 59.13 -14.18
C ALA A 64 2.92 57.74 -14.03
N ALA A 65 3.95 57.41 -14.84
CA ALA A 65 4.63 56.12 -14.74
C ALA A 65 5.36 55.92 -13.39
N LEU A 66 5.81 57.00 -12.74
CA LEU A 66 6.39 56.93 -11.39
C LEU A 66 5.33 56.75 -10.32
N ALA A 67 4.14 57.34 -10.48
CA ALA A 67 3.00 57.09 -9.61
C ALA A 67 2.55 55.62 -9.72
N ASP A 68 2.38 55.11 -10.94
CA ASP A 68 2.03 53.70 -11.19
C ASP A 68 3.04 52.74 -10.56
N PHE A 69 4.35 53.06 -10.66
CA PHE A 69 5.39 52.28 -10.00
C PHE A 69 5.24 52.31 -8.47
N ARG A 70 4.99 53.48 -7.86
CA ARG A 70 4.78 53.59 -6.41
C ARG A 70 3.53 52.86 -5.94
N ASP A 71 2.50 52.76 -6.78
CA ASP A 71 1.27 52.06 -6.41
C ASP A 71 1.42 50.54 -6.53
N ALA A 72 2.18 50.06 -7.52
CA ALA A 72 2.35 48.63 -7.79
C ALA A 72 3.56 47.98 -7.08
N ALA A 73 4.57 48.77 -6.71
CA ALA A 73 5.80 48.26 -6.11
C ALA A 73 5.64 47.89 -4.63
N SER A 74 6.33 46.84 -4.21
CA SER A 74 6.43 46.46 -2.80
C SER A 74 7.18 47.54 -1.99
N ASP A 75 6.93 47.61 -0.69
CA ASP A 75 7.59 48.57 0.21
C ASP A 75 9.12 48.57 0.11
N PRO A 76 9.82 47.42 0.04
CA PRO A 76 11.27 47.39 -0.14
C PRO A 76 11.71 47.97 -1.49
N ALA A 77 10.97 47.67 -2.56
CA ALA A 77 11.28 48.18 -3.90
C ALA A 77 11.11 49.70 -3.99
N ARG A 78 10.09 50.24 -3.31
CA ARG A 78 9.88 51.68 -3.17
C ARG A 78 11.01 52.34 -2.40
N ALA A 79 11.35 51.80 -1.23
CA ALA A 79 12.42 52.32 -0.39
C ALA A 79 13.77 52.29 -1.13
N ALA A 80 14.07 51.22 -1.86
CA ALA A 80 15.29 51.09 -2.66
C ALA A 80 15.34 52.12 -3.81
N TYR A 81 14.21 52.35 -4.47
CA TYR A 81 14.12 53.40 -5.49
C TYR A 81 14.34 54.79 -4.88
N GLU A 82 13.66 55.11 -3.78
CA GLU A 82 13.78 56.40 -3.10
C GLU A 82 15.20 56.64 -2.55
N SER A 83 15.87 55.61 -2.02
CA SER A 83 17.26 55.75 -1.55
C SER A 83 18.26 55.94 -2.68
N THR A 84 17.99 55.36 -3.86
CA THR A 84 18.91 55.39 -5.02
C THR A 84 18.71 56.62 -5.88
N VAL A 85 17.47 57.05 -6.10
CA VAL A 85 17.11 58.25 -6.87
C VAL A 85 16.99 59.44 -5.93
N THR A 86 18.03 59.66 -5.15
CA THR A 86 18.18 60.80 -4.22
C THR A 86 19.59 61.36 -4.36
N GLY A 87 19.74 62.69 -4.22
CA GLY A 87 21.04 63.35 -4.26
C GLY A 87 20.96 64.79 -4.75
N PRO A 88 22.05 65.56 -4.62
CA PRO A 88 22.09 66.95 -5.07
C PRO A 88 21.91 67.08 -6.59
N GLU A 89 22.41 66.13 -7.39
CA GLU A 89 22.25 66.10 -8.84
C GLU A 89 20.80 65.83 -9.25
N VAL A 90 20.13 64.89 -8.58
CA VAL A 90 18.71 64.59 -8.79
C VAL A 90 17.85 65.79 -8.40
N GLY A 91 18.16 66.46 -7.29
CA GLY A 91 17.46 67.67 -6.87
C GLY A 91 17.67 68.85 -7.83
N ALA A 92 18.86 69.00 -8.42
CA ALA A 92 19.11 70.00 -9.46
C ALA A 92 18.34 69.69 -10.75
N ALA A 93 18.31 68.43 -11.17
CA ALA A 93 17.54 67.97 -12.31
C ALA A 93 16.04 68.21 -12.14
N GLU A 94 15.50 67.92 -10.95
CA GLU A 94 14.09 68.13 -10.62
C GLU A 94 13.71 69.62 -10.70
N LYS A 95 14.56 70.52 -10.21
CA LYS A 95 14.35 71.97 -10.34
C LYS A 95 14.36 72.44 -11.79
N TYR A 96 15.26 71.91 -12.63
CA TYR A 96 15.25 72.22 -14.05
C TYR A 96 14.00 71.70 -14.74
N LEU A 97 13.55 70.49 -14.40
CA LEU A 97 12.31 69.94 -14.97
C LEU A 97 11.10 70.76 -14.55
N GLU A 98 10.97 71.10 -13.27
CA GLU A 98 9.88 71.95 -12.76
C GLU A 98 9.82 73.30 -13.50
N ARG A 99 10.98 73.92 -13.75
CA ARG A 99 11.08 75.23 -14.41
C ARG A 99 11.01 75.23 -15.93
N LEU A 100 11.27 74.10 -16.58
CA LEU A 100 11.28 73.99 -18.04
C LEU A 100 10.04 73.29 -18.58
N THR A 101 9.16 72.82 -17.70
CA THR A 101 7.93 72.09 -18.06
C THR A 101 6.69 72.58 -17.29
N ASP A 102 6.81 73.68 -16.54
CA ASP A 102 5.67 74.37 -15.92
C ASP A 102 4.73 74.95 -16.97
N GLU A 103 5.29 75.54 -18.04
CA GLU A 103 4.55 76.06 -19.18
C GLU A 103 4.89 75.32 -20.49
N PRO A 104 3.98 75.30 -21.50
CA PRO A 104 4.23 74.68 -22.80
C PRO A 104 5.26 75.44 -23.66
N LYS A 105 5.79 76.57 -23.17
CA LYS A 105 6.74 77.45 -23.87
C LYS A 105 7.85 77.89 -22.93
N LEU A 106 9.06 78.07 -23.47
CA LEU A 106 10.19 78.55 -22.68
C LEU A 106 10.20 80.07 -22.57
N SER A 107 10.32 80.56 -21.34
CA SER A 107 10.47 81.99 -21.07
C SER A 107 11.80 82.55 -21.60
N ALA A 108 11.89 83.87 -21.75
CA ALA A 108 13.14 84.52 -22.15
C ALA A 108 14.31 84.27 -21.16
N ALA A 109 14.00 83.98 -19.88
CA ALA A 109 14.98 83.66 -18.86
C ALA A 109 15.45 82.20 -18.94
N GLU A 110 14.52 81.24 -19.12
CA GLU A 110 14.85 79.82 -19.29
C GLU A 110 15.68 79.56 -20.54
N ARG A 111 15.39 80.29 -21.65
CA ARG A 111 16.18 80.22 -22.88
C ARG A 111 17.67 80.56 -22.65
N ARG A 112 18.01 81.27 -21.56
CA ARG A 112 19.38 81.63 -21.18
C ARG A 112 20.09 80.58 -20.32
N TYR A 113 19.40 79.51 -19.89
CA TYR A 113 20.03 78.44 -19.15
C TYR A 113 21.19 77.81 -19.93
N ASP A 114 22.20 77.38 -19.18
CA ASP A 114 23.35 76.69 -19.72
C ASP A 114 22.94 75.26 -20.10
N ARG A 115 22.84 75.01 -21.42
CA ARG A 115 22.46 73.71 -21.97
C ARG A 115 23.33 72.58 -21.42
N LYS A 116 24.63 72.80 -21.18
CA LYS A 116 25.52 71.75 -20.65
C LYS A 116 25.19 71.41 -19.21
N LYS A 117 24.80 72.40 -18.39
CA LYS A 117 24.38 72.18 -17.00
C LYS A 117 23.04 71.45 -16.92
N VAL A 118 22.09 71.85 -17.76
CA VAL A 118 20.79 71.14 -17.88
C VAL A 118 21.02 69.70 -18.33
N ASP A 119 21.83 69.49 -19.37
CA ASP A 119 22.16 68.16 -19.88
C ASP A 119 22.81 67.27 -18.80
N ALA A 120 23.83 67.78 -18.11
CA ALA A 120 24.52 67.05 -17.06
C ALA A 120 23.59 66.64 -15.91
N ALA A 121 22.75 67.57 -15.42
CA ALA A 121 21.81 67.28 -14.33
C ALA A 121 20.77 66.23 -14.75
N LEU A 122 20.11 66.42 -15.90
CA LEU A 122 19.11 65.47 -16.39
C LEU A 122 19.71 64.09 -16.69
N SER A 123 20.94 64.04 -17.23
CA SER A 123 21.68 62.79 -17.43
C SER A 123 21.95 62.05 -16.14
N ALA A 124 22.45 62.75 -15.12
CA ALA A 124 22.75 62.16 -13.81
C ALA A 124 21.49 61.57 -13.16
N ARG A 125 20.35 62.27 -13.26
CA ARG A 125 19.07 61.74 -12.78
C ARG A 125 18.63 60.49 -13.56
N ILE A 126 18.72 60.49 -14.89
CA ILE A 126 18.37 59.30 -15.69
C ILE A 126 19.26 58.10 -15.32
N GLU A 127 20.56 58.33 -15.10
CA GLU A 127 21.49 57.27 -14.76
C GLU A 127 21.23 56.68 -13.36
N THR A 128 20.89 57.52 -12.37
CA THR A 128 20.45 57.03 -11.05
C THR A 128 19.15 56.23 -11.14
N MET A 129 18.19 56.67 -11.96
CA MET A 129 16.95 55.91 -12.20
C MET A 129 17.23 54.57 -12.88
N ARG A 130 18.15 54.52 -13.86
CA ARG A 130 18.56 53.28 -14.54
C ARG A 130 19.31 52.33 -13.61
N GLY A 131 20.13 52.87 -12.71
CA GLY A 131 20.78 52.11 -11.64
C GLY A 131 19.75 51.46 -10.70
N ALA A 132 18.74 52.22 -10.28
CA ALA A 132 17.66 51.72 -9.45
C ALA A 132 16.84 50.62 -10.18
N GLU A 133 16.48 50.83 -11.45
CA GLU A 133 15.80 49.82 -12.28
C GLU A 133 16.62 48.53 -12.39
N SER A 134 17.93 48.65 -12.63
CA SER A 134 18.83 47.50 -12.74
C SER A 134 18.93 46.73 -11.41
N ALA A 135 19.05 47.43 -10.28
CA ALA A 135 19.12 46.83 -8.96
C ALA A 135 17.83 46.05 -8.64
N LEU A 136 16.66 46.64 -8.90
CA LEU A 136 15.36 45.98 -8.74
C LEU A 136 15.23 44.75 -9.66
N GLY A 137 15.74 44.84 -10.88
CA GLY A 137 15.78 43.70 -11.82
C GLY A 137 16.64 42.55 -11.30
N VAL A 138 17.83 42.84 -10.76
CA VAL A 138 18.72 41.82 -10.16
C VAL A 138 18.09 41.19 -8.93
N GLU A 139 17.47 41.97 -8.05
CA GLU A 139 16.79 41.45 -6.87
C GLU A 139 15.62 40.53 -7.25
N ARG A 140 14.81 40.92 -8.24
CA ARG A 140 13.68 40.11 -8.72
C ARG A 140 14.13 38.80 -9.35
N THR A 141 15.20 38.82 -10.16
CA THR A 141 15.75 37.60 -10.75
C THR A 141 16.32 36.67 -9.68
N LYS A 142 17.00 37.22 -8.66
CA LYS A 142 17.47 36.45 -7.51
C LYS A 142 16.32 35.81 -6.72
N HIS A 143 15.26 36.56 -6.45
CA HIS A 143 14.09 36.05 -5.73
C HIS A 143 13.39 34.92 -6.51
N LEU A 144 13.24 35.05 -7.83
CA LEU A 144 12.69 33.99 -8.68
C LEU A 144 13.58 32.74 -8.72
N ALA A 145 14.90 32.92 -8.73
CA ALA A 145 15.85 31.81 -8.66
C ALA A 145 15.74 31.08 -7.32
N GLN A 146 15.64 31.80 -6.20
CA GLN A 146 15.44 31.22 -4.88
C GLN A 146 14.13 30.42 -4.81
N LEU A 147 13.02 30.99 -5.29
CA LEU A 147 11.73 30.30 -5.27
C LEU A 147 11.77 29.00 -6.09
N ARG A 148 12.44 29.03 -7.25
CA ARG A 148 12.66 27.82 -8.06
C ARG A 148 13.51 26.79 -7.31
N ASP A 149 14.60 27.21 -6.70
CA ASP A 149 15.52 26.31 -6.01
C ASP A 149 14.86 25.68 -4.76
N ASP A 150 14.03 26.43 -4.04
CA ASP A 150 13.20 25.95 -2.94
C ASP A 150 12.18 24.91 -3.43
N ASP A 151 11.47 25.19 -4.53
CA ASP A 151 10.50 24.28 -5.14
C ASP A 151 11.17 22.98 -5.64
N VAL A 152 12.35 23.09 -6.26
CA VAL A 152 13.14 21.93 -6.72
C VAL A 152 13.60 21.09 -5.53
N THR A 153 14.09 21.73 -4.47
CA THR A 153 14.51 21.04 -3.23
C THR A 153 13.33 20.32 -2.58
N ALA A 154 12.16 20.96 -2.50
CA ALA A 154 10.94 20.35 -1.97
C ALA A 154 10.49 19.14 -2.83
N LEU A 155 10.60 19.24 -4.15
CA LEU A 155 10.31 18.13 -5.05
C LEU A 155 11.29 16.96 -4.86
N GLU A 156 12.59 17.25 -4.76
CA GLU A 156 13.63 16.25 -4.53
C GLU A 156 13.38 15.49 -3.22
N ILE A 157 13.08 16.21 -2.13
CA ILE A 157 12.74 15.60 -0.83
C ILE A 157 11.51 14.69 -0.95
N ARG A 158 10.46 15.12 -1.66
CA ARG A 158 9.26 14.30 -1.87
C ARG A 158 9.56 13.04 -2.67
N ILE A 159 10.34 13.14 -3.74
CA ILE A 159 10.76 11.98 -4.55
C ILE A 159 11.61 11.03 -3.72
N ALA A 160 12.57 11.55 -2.94
CA ALA A 160 13.41 10.75 -2.06
C ALA A 160 12.56 10.00 -1.02
N LEU A 161 11.59 10.67 -0.39
CA LEU A 161 10.68 10.07 0.58
C LEU A 161 9.83 8.97 -0.06
N VAL A 162 9.26 9.21 -1.25
CA VAL A 162 8.52 8.20 -2.01
C VAL A 162 9.42 7.00 -2.33
N GLY A 163 10.66 7.25 -2.77
CA GLY A 163 11.66 6.20 -3.02
C GLY A 163 11.95 5.36 -1.78
N VAL A 164 12.17 5.98 -0.63
CA VAL A 164 12.39 5.30 0.65
C VAL A 164 11.14 4.49 1.06
N CYS A 165 9.94 5.07 0.98
CA CYS A 165 8.70 4.37 1.28
C CYS A 165 8.50 3.15 0.37
N LEU A 166 8.82 3.26 -0.92
CA LEU A 166 8.75 2.14 -1.86
C LEU A 166 9.77 1.04 -1.52
N LEU A 167 11.00 1.40 -1.17
CA LEU A 167 12.01 0.44 -0.73
C LEU A 167 11.59 -0.28 0.56
N VAL A 168 11.02 0.45 1.53
CA VAL A 168 10.48 -0.14 2.76
C VAL A 168 9.31 -1.07 2.42
N ALA A 169 8.37 -0.65 1.59
CA ALA A 169 7.23 -1.47 1.18
C ALA A 169 7.68 -2.77 0.49
N VAL A 170 8.65 -2.69 -0.44
CA VAL A 170 9.26 -3.86 -1.08
C VAL A 170 9.97 -4.74 -0.07
N GLY A 171 10.75 -4.17 0.86
CA GLY A 171 11.43 -4.89 1.92
C GLY A 171 10.48 -5.67 2.83
N VAL A 172 9.38 -5.02 3.24
CA VAL A 172 8.32 -5.65 4.05
C VAL A 172 7.61 -6.74 3.25
N ALA A 173 7.21 -6.47 2.01
CA ALA A 173 6.53 -7.45 1.15
C ALA A 173 7.40 -8.69 0.88
N MET A 174 8.71 -8.49 0.63
CA MET A 174 9.63 -9.61 0.44
C MET A 174 9.88 -10.37 1.74
N GLY A 175 9.96 -9.66 2.88
CA GLY A 175 10.06 -10.25 4.21
C GLY A 175 8.85 -11.12 4.53
N THR A 176 7.63 -10.62 4.32
CA THR A 176 6.38 -11.36 4.55
C THR A 176 6.27 -12.55 3.61
N ALA A 177 6.51 -12.36 2.30
CA ALA A 177 6.50 -13.45 1.32
C ALA A 177 7.45 -14.58 1.72
N ARG A 178 8.68 -14.26 2.13
CA ARG A 178 9.67 -15.28 2.57
C ARG A 178 9.26 -15.95 3.87
N SER A 179 8.67 -15.21 4.81
CA SER A 179 8.20 -15.74 6.10
C SER A 179 7.01 -16.68 5.98
N LEU A 180 6.15 -16.52 4.96
CA LEU A 180 4.95 -17.35 4.76
C LEU A 180 5.20 -18.50 3.79
N THR A 181 5.90 -18.25 2.68
CA THR A 181 5.98 -19.22 1.57
C THR A 181 6.82 -20.45 1.95
N ARG A 182 7.94 -20.25 2.65
CA ARG A 182 8.83 -21.36 3.06
C ARG A 182 8.14 -22.34 4.03
N PRO A 183 7.57 -21.89 5.16
CA PRO A 183 6.92 -22.79 6.10
C PRO A 183 5.70 -23.50 5.49
N LEU A 184 4.88 -22.78 4.69
CA LEU A 184 3.73 -23.38 4.01
C LEU A 184 4.15 -24.46 3.00
N ALA A 185 5.25 -24.25 2.27
CA ALA A 185 5.78 -25.27 1.37
C ALA A 185 6.26 -26.51 2.14
N VAL A 186 6.97 -26.33 3.26
CA VAL A 186 7.43 -27.43 4.13
C VAL A 186 6.24 -28.19 4.70
N LEU A 187 5.21 -27.50 5.19
CA LEU A 187 3.99 -28.14 5.67
C LEU A 187 3.29 -28.91 4.56
N ARG A 188 3.09 -28.32 3.38
CA ARG A 188 2.41 -28.97 2.24
C ARG A 188 3.12 -30.24 1.81
N LEU A 189 4.44 -30.17 1.61
CA LEU A 189 5.26 -31.31 1.18
C LEU A 189 5.39 -32.36 2.30
N GLY A 190 5.60 -31.92 3.53
CA GLY A 190 5.75 -32.78 4.69
C GLY A 190 4.46 -33.53 5.05
N SER A 191 3.32 -32.86 5.05
CA SER A 191 2.02 -33.49 5.36
C SER A 191 1.59 -34.44 4.25
N ALA A 192 1.80 -34.08 2.97
CA ALA A 192 1.52 -34.96 1.85
C ALA A 192 2.34 -36.26 1.95
N ARG A 193 3.63 -36.14 2.31
CA ARG A 193 4.49 -37.29 2.56
C ARG A 193 3.95 -38.18 3.69
N LEU A 194 3.63 -37.60 4.85
CA LEU A 194 3.09 -38.36 6.00
C LEU A 194 1.73 -39.02 5.71
N ALA A 195 0.94 -38.48 4.78
CA ALA A 195 -0.36 -39.03 4.42
C ALA A 195 -0.28 -40.22 3.45
N THR A 196 0.81 -40.38 2.70
CA THR A 196 0.88 -41.33 1.59
C THR A 196 1.37 -42.72 2.02
N GLU A 197 2.24 -42.81 3.04
CA GLU A 197 2.75 -44.10 3.50
C GLU A 197 2.36 -44.39 4.95
N PRO A 198 1.76 -45.56 5.25
CA PRO A 198 1.40 -45.96 6.62
C PRO A 198 2.61 -46.30 7.51
N ALA A 199 3.79 -46.45 6.93
CA ALA A 199 5.01 -46.78 7.65
C ALA A 199 5.47 -45.58 8.51
N PRO A 200 6.17 -45.82 9.64
CA PRO A 200 6.71 -44.75 10.46
C PRO A 200 7.76 -43.96 9.66
N GLN A 201 7.39 -42.75 9.25
CA GLN A 201 8.24 -41.86 8.48
C GLN A 201 8.94 -40.84 9.38
N GLU A 202 10.02 -40.25 8.87
CA GLU A 202 10.72 -39.18 9.60
C GLU A 202 9.81 -37.96 9.84
N PRO A 203 9.80 -37.43 11.08
CA PRO A 203 9.05 -36.21 11.41
C PRO A 203 9.39 -35.06 10.48
N ILE A 204 8.42 -34.18 10.23
CA ILE A 204 8.64 -32.96 9.46
C ILE A 204 9.61 -32.08 10.26
N ARG A 205 10.81 -31.86 9.74
CA ARG A 205 11.79 -30.94 10.32
C ARG A 205 11.65 -29.57 9.68
N PHE A 206 11.49 -28.55 10.52
CA PHE A 206 11.48 -27.16 10.11
C PHE A 206 12.63 -26.42 10.81
N THR A 207 13.57 -25.88 10.04
CA THR A 207 14.77 -25.16 10.53
C THR A 207 14.64 -23.65 10.39
N GLY A 208 13.41 -23.13 10.53
CA GLY A 208 13.10 -21.71 10.47
C GLY A 208 12.89 -21.08 11.86
N ARG A 209 12.24 -19.91 11.87
CA ARG A 209 11.90 -19.17 13.10
C ARG A 209 10.89 -19.95 13.94
N ASP A 210 11.04 -19.94 15.27
CA ASP A 210 10.09 -20.58 16.17
C ASP A 210 8.83 -19.71 16.34
N ASP A 211 7.97 -19.72 15.31
CA ASP A 211 6.69 -19.01 15.26
C ASP A 211 5.52 -19.98 15.13
N GLU A 212 4.32 -19.45 14.86
CA GLU A 212 3.08 -20.21 14.68
C GLU A 212 3.25 -21.40 13.71
N PHE A 213 4.06 -21.27 12.65
CA PHE A 213 4.29 -22.37 11.71
C PHE A 213 5.11 -23.50 12.33
N ALA A 214 6.11 -23.18 13.15
CA ALA A 214 6.87 -24.18 13.89
C ALA A 214 5.97 -24.93 14.88
N GLN A 215 5.01 -24.23 15.51
CA GLN A 215 4.01 -24.86 16.37
C GLN A 215 3.09 -25.80 15.59
N VAL A 216 2.61 -25.41 14.40
CA VAL A 216 1.80 -26.27 13.53
C VAL A 216 2.59 -27.52 13.10
N VAL A 217 3.86 -27.38 12.74
CA VAL A 217 4.73 -28.53 12.41
C VAL A 217 4.83 -29.49 13.60
N ARG A 218 5.02 -28.97 14.83
CA ARG A 218 5.04 -29.80 16.05
C ARG A 218 3.72 -30.53 16.29
N SER A 219 2.59 -29.86 16.11
CA SER A 219 1.27 -30.49 16.29
C SER A 219 0.99 -31.57 15.24
N VAL A 220 1.40 -31.35 13.99
CA VAL A 220 1.27 -32.36 12.92
C VAL A 220 2.15 -33.59 13.22
N ASN A 221 3.38 -33.37 13.67
CA ASN A 221 4.27 -34.47 14.07
C ASN A 221 3.70 -35.25 15.27
N ALA A 222 3.17 -34.56 16.28
CA ALA A 222 2.53 -35.21 17.43
C ALA A 222 1.30 -36.03 17.02
N LEU A 223 0.46 -35.49 16.13
CA LEU A 223 -0.71 -36.19 15.60
C LEU A 223 -0.30 -37.44 14.82
N HIS A 224 0.72 -37.36 13.97
CA HIS A 224 1.26 -38.52 13.26
C HIS A 224 1.80 -39.58 14.22
N GLY A 225 2.51 -39.17 15.28
CA GLY A 225 2.99 -40.09 16.32
C GLY A 225 1.84 -40.82 17.04
N HIS A 226 0.76 -40.11 17.38
CA HIS A 226 -0.44 -40.72 17.95
C HIS A 226 -1.13 -41.68 16.98
N ALA A 227 -1.24 -41.32 15.70
CA ALA A 227 -1.82 -42.18 14.67
C ALA A 227 -0.99 -43.47 14.49
N ALA A 228 0.33 -43.37 14.41
CA ALA A 228 1.23 -44.53 14.33
C ALA A 228 1.07 -45.47 15.53
N ALA A 229 1.01 -44.92 16.76
CA ALA A 229 0.81 -45.71 17.96
C ALA A 229 -0.58 -46.41 18.00
N LEU A 230 -1.62 -45.78 17.46
CA LEU A 230 -2.94 -46.41 17.32
C LEU A 230 -2.93 -47.53 16.28
N THR A 231 -2.28 -47.34 15.14
CA THR A 231 -2.14 -48.38 14.11
C THR A 231 -1.39 -49.60 14.65
N GLU A 232 -0.34 -49.40 15.44
CA GLU A 232 0.37 -50.49 16.11
C GLU A 232 -0.55 -51.27 17.07
N ARG A 233 -1.31 -50.56 17.91
CA ARG A 233 -2.28 -51.19 18.82
C ARG A 233 -3.41 -51.93 18.07
N LEU A 234 -3.87 -51.40 16.94
CA LEU A 234 -4.86 -52.08 16.11
C LEU A 234 -4.28 -53.35 15.52
N ALA A 235 -3.03 -53.33 15.03
CA ALA A 235 -2.36 -54.52 14.51
C ALA A 235 -2.22 -55.61 15.58
N THR A 236 -1.89 -55.25 16.84
CA THR A 236 -1.85 -56.22 17.95
C THR A 236 -3.23 -56.77 18.27
N LEU A 237 -4.27 -55.91 18.34
CA LEU A 237 -5.64 -56.35 18.61
C LEU A 237 -6.21 -57.22 17.50
N GLU A 238 -5.87 -56.95 16.24
CA GLU A 238 -6.25 -57.81 15.11
C GLU A 238 -5.55 -59.17 15.16
N ALA A 239 -4.29 -59.22 15.57
CA ALA A 239 -3.56 -60.47 15.80
C ALA A 239 -4.21 -61.29 16.93
N ASP A 240 -4.51 -60.66 18.06
CA ASP A 240 -5.21 -61.29 19.19
C ASP A 240 -6.60 -61.79 18.77
N ARG A 241 -7.35 -60.97 18.02
CA ARG A 241 -8.66 -61.38 17.48
C ARG A 241 -8.52 -62.60 16.57
N LYS A 242 -7.55 -62.62 15.65
CA LYS A 242 -7.30 -63.80 14.78
C LYS A 242 -6.99 -65.03 15.62
N HIS A 243 -6.19 -64.88 16.67
CA HIS A 243 -5.88 -65.97 17.60
C HIS A 243 -7.13 -66.50 18.33
N LEU A 244 -7.96 -65.60 18.89
CA LEU A 244 -9.21 -65.97 19.57
C LEU A 244 -10.22 -66.63 18.63
N VAL A 245 -10.35 -66.16 17.40
CA VAL A 245 -11.20 -66.82 16.40
C VAL A 245 -10.68 -68.22 16.08
N GLY A 246 -9.36 -68.39 15.93
CA GLY A 246 -8.73 -69.70 15.75
C GLY A 246 -9.00 -70.65 16.92
N GLN A 247 -8.82 -70.19 18.16
CA GLN A 247 -9.15 -70.96 19.36
C GLN A 247 -10.63 -71.35 19.41
N ARG A 248 -11.53 -70.41 19.06
CA ARG A 248 -12.97 -70.69 19.04
C ARG A 248 -13.32 -71.76 18.00
N GLN A 249 -12.63 -71.77 16.86
CA GLN A 249 -12.82 -72.80 15.84
C GLN A 249 -12.32 -74.16 16.36
N SER A 250 -11.12 -74.23 16.94
CA SER A 250 -10.60 -75.47 17.56
C SER A 250 -11.56 -76.05 18.60
N MET A 251 -12.08 -75.20 19.51
CA MET A 251 -13.07 -75.66 20.51
C MET A 251 -14.39 -76.11 19.88
N ALA A 252 -14.79 -75.51 18.76
CA ALA A 252 -16.00 -75.94 18.04
C ALA A 252 -15.79 -77.32 17.40
N ASP A 253 -14.61 -77.56 16.85
CA ASP A 253 -14.20 -78.84 16.25
C ASP A 253 -14.08 -79.94 17.34
N GLU A 254 -13.43 -79.66 18.46
CA GLU A 254 -13.36 -80.56 19.63
C GLU A 254 -14.75 -80.92 20.17
N ARG A 255 -15.63 -79.93 20.29
CA ARG A 255 -17.02 -80.16 20.73
C ARG A 255 -17.81 -80.99 19.72
N ALA A 256 -17.53 -80.87 18.43
CA ALA A 256 -18.17 -81.71 17.41
C ALA A 256 -17.72 -83.17 17.56
N ALA A 257 -16.42 -83.41 17.72
CA ALA A 257 -15.87 -84.75 17.97
C ALA A 257 -16.46 -85.39 19.24
N LEU A 258 -16.51 -84.66 20.37
CA LEU A 258 -17.13 -85.15 21.60
C LEU A 258 -18.62 -85.48 21.44
N ARG A 259 -19.36 -84.74 20.61
CA ARG A 259 -20.77 -85.05 20.32
C ARG A 259 -20.92 -86.33 19.50
N GLU A 260 -20.01 -86.58 18.57
CA GLU A 260 -19.96 -87.82 17.81
C GLU A 260 -19.68 -89.00 18.74
N GLU A 261 -18.67 -88.90 19.61
CA GLU A 261 -18.37 -89.92 20.63
C GLU A 261 -19.57 -90.17 21.57
N LEU A 262 -20.25 -89.12 22.03
CA LEU A 262 -21.45 -89.26 22.85
C LEU A 262 -22.60 -89.93 22.08
N ALA A 263 -22.78 -89.60 20.80
CA ALA A 263 -23.79 -90.23 19.96
C ALA A 263 -23.49 -91.73 19.79
N GLU A 264 -22.24 -92.10 19.53
CA GLU A 264 -21.79 -93.49 19.44
C GLU A 264 -22.00 -94.25 20.76
N ALA A 265 -21.59 -93.66 21.88
CA ALA A 265 -21.78 -94.24 23.21
C ALA A 265 -23.27 -94.43 23.54
N SER A 266 -24.12 -93.44 23.21
CA SER A 266 -25.57 -93.54 23.40
C SER A 266 -26.19 -94.65 22.54
N ALA A 267 -25.75 -94.78 21.28
CA ALA A 267 -26.18 -95.86 20.39
C ALA A 267 -25.70 -97.23 20.86
N HIS A 268 -24.53 -97.31 21.51
CA HIS A 268 -24.04 -98.53 22.14
C HIS A 268 -24.89 -98.90 23.36
N LEU A 269 -25.17 -97.94 24.25
CA LEU A 269 -26.05 -98.14 25.40
C LEU A 269 -27.46 -98.58 24.98
N GLU A 270 -28.02 -97.99 23.93
CA GLU A 270 -29.33 -98.38 23.41
C GLU A 270 -29.34 -99.83 22.91
N ARG A 271 -28.32 -100.24 22.16
CA ARG A 271 -28.15 -101.64 21.72
C ARG A 271 -28.05 -102.60 22.90
N VAL A 272 -27.26 -102.25 23.92
CA VAL A 272 -27.14 -103.06 25.15
C VAL A 272 -28.49 -103.13 25.86
N ARG A 273 -29.22 -102.02 25.98
CA ARG A 273 -30.56 -101.97 26.59
C ARG A 273 -31.56 -102.85 25.83
N GLN A 274 -31.58 -102.79 24.51
CA GLN A 274 -32.43 -103.64 23.67
C GLN A 274 -32.08 -105.13 23.81
N SER A 275 -30.78 -105.46 23.88
CA SER A 275 -30.32 -106.84 24.13
C SER A 275 -30.76 -107.36 25.51
N ILE A 276 -30.59 -106.55 26.55
CA ILE A 276 -31.07 -106.86 27.90
C ILE A 276 -32.60 -107.00 27.91
N HIS A 277 -33.34 -106.08 27.28
CA HIS A 277 -34.79 -106.17 27.19
C HIS A 277 -35.24 -107.43 26.44
N GLY A 278 -34.58 -107.77 25.34
CA GLY A 278 -34.85 -109.01 24.59
C GLY A 278 -34.58 -110.27 25.40
N THR A 279 -33.53 -110.29 26.23
CA THR A 279 -33.26 -111.41 27.14
C THR A 279 -34.26 -111.49 28.29
N PHE A 280 -34.70 -110.36 28.86
CA PHE A 280 -35.80 -110.35 29.84
C PHE A 280 -37.12 -110.85 29.25
N VAL A 281 -37.49 -110.41 28.05
CA VAL A 281 -38.70 -110.87 27.35
C VAL A 281 -38.60 -112.37 27.03
N ASN A 282 -37.46 -112.84 26.56
CA ASN A 282 -37.24 -114.27 26.31
C ASN A 282 -37.35 -115.10 27.61
N LEU A 283 -36.75 -114.62 28.70
CA LEU A 283 -36.86 -115.26 30.01
C LEU A 283 -38.32 -115.27 30.51
N ALA A 284 -39.06 -114.18 30.31
CA ALA A 284 -40.48 -114.07 30.65
C ALA A 284 -41.34 -115.04 29.83
N LEU A 285 -41.11 -115.16 28.52
CA LEU A 285 -41.82 -116.12 27.65
C LEU A 285 -41.45 -117.57 28.00
N ARG A 286 -40.21 -117.84 28.38
CA ARG A 286 -39.76 -119.19 28.76
C ARG A 286 -40.30 -119.60 30.14
N THR A 287 -40.40 -118.66 31.08
CA THR A 287 -41.08 -118.88 32.36
C THR A 287 -42.59 -119.05 32.16
N LEU A 288 -43.21 -118.23 31.30
CA LEU A 288 -44.62 -118.42 30.90
C LEU A 288 -44.85 -119.81 30.29
N GLY A 289 -44.03 -120.24 29.32
CA GLY A 289 -44.13 -121.57 28.73
C GLY A 289 -43.70 -122.72 29.65
N LEU A 290 -43.09 -122.44 30.80
CA LEU A 290 -42.89 -123.39 31.90
C LEU A 290 -44.15 -123.48 32.76
N VAL A 291 -44.77 -122.34 33.09
CA VAL A 291 -46.05 -122.27 33.82
C VAL A 291 -47.17 -122.92 33.01
N GLU A 292 -47.28 -122.67 31.71
CA GLU A 292 -48.28 -123.33 30.83
C GLU A 292 -48.10 -124.85 30.79
N ARG A 293 -46.85 -125.34 30.75
CA ARG A 293 -46.57 -126.78 30.84
C ARG A 293 -46.86 -127.35 32.23
N GLN A 294 -46.60 -126.59 33.29
CA GLN A 294 -46.99 -126.99 34.65
C GLN A 294 -48.51 -127.06 34.79
N LEU A 295 -49.25 -126.11 34.20
CA LEU A 295 -50.71 -126.10 34.18
C LEU A 295 -51.27 -127.29 33.40
N ALA A 296 -50.69 -127.61 32.24
CA ALA A 296 -51.07 -128.79 31.45
C ALA A 296 -50.79 -130.12 32.19
N VAL A 297 -49.76 -130.19 33.03
CA VAL A 297 -49.51 -131.37 33.89
C VAL A 297 -50.53 -131.46 35.02
N ILE A 298 -50.99 -130.33 35.57
CA ILE A 298 -52.09 -130.28 36.54
C ILE A 298 -53.40 -130.75 35.89
N GLU A 299 -53.75 -130.25 34.69
CA GLU A 299 -54.92 -130.73 33.92
C GLU A 299 -54.81 -132.23 33.58
N HIS A 300 -53.61 -132.73 33.27
CA HIS A 300 -53.42 -134.15 32.97
C HIS A 300 -53.51 -135.06 34.20
N LEU A 301 -53.26 -134.53 35.40
CA LEU A 301 -53.51 -135.20 36.67
C LEU A 301 -55.01 -135.14 37.03
N GLU A 302 -55.73 -134.08 36.66
CA GLU A 302 -57.18 -133.94 36.81
C GLU A 302 -57.95 -134.95 35.93
N ASP A 303 -57.54 -135.14 34.67
CA ASP A 303 -58.23 -136.01 33.71
C ASP A 303 -58.01 -137.52 33.97
N ARG A 304 -57.09 -137.89 34.88
CA ARG A 304 -56.72 -139.29 35.16
C ARG A 304 -57.09 -139.83 36.54
N GLU A 305 -57.62 -139.01 37.45
CA GLU A 305 -57.93 -139.44 38.81
C GLU A 305 -59.44 -139.29 39.12
N GLN A 306 -60.15 -140.41 39.30
CA GLN A 306 -61.61 -140.45 39.56
C GLN A 306 -61.96 -140.68 41.05
N ASP A 307 -61.01 -140.45 41.97
CA ASP A 307 -61.18 -140.66 43.42
C ASP A 307 -61.35 -139.30 44.16
N PRO A 308 -62.55 -138.98 44.70
CA PRO A 308 -62.87 -137.65 45.22
C PRO A 308 -62.05 -137.23 46.45
N ASP A 309 -61.49 -138.16 47.22
CA ASP A 309 -60.68 -137.82 48.41
C ASP A 309 -59.24 -137.39 48.06
N ARG A 310 -58.73 -137.68 46.84
CA ARG A 310 -57.39 -137.28 46.39
C ARG A 310 -57.32 -135.90 45.73
N LEU A 311 -58.41 -135.45 45.10
CA LEU A 311 -58.48 -134.13 44.46
C LEU A 311 -58.31 -132.96 45.46
N ALA A 312 -58.72 -133.14 46.72
CA ALA A 312 -58.60 -132.12 47.76
C ALA A 312 -57.16 -131.88 48.26
N THR A 313 -56.18 -132.70 47.84
CA THR A 313 -54.78 -132.59 48.28
C THR A 313 -53.85 -132.06 47.19
N LEU A 314 -54.29 -132.01 45.93
CA LEU A 314 -53.50 -131.58 44.77
C LEU A 314 -53.79 -130.13 44.32
N PHE A 315 -54.80 -129.48 44.92
CA PHE A 315 -55.13 -128.06 44.79
C PHE A 315 -55.12 -127.40 46.18
#